data_AF-A0A2G4EYE6-F1
#
_entry.id   AF-A0A2G4EYE6-F1
#
_cell.length_a   1.000
_cell.length_b   1.000
_cell.length_c   1.000
_cell.angle_alpha   90.00
_cell.angle_beta   90.00
_cell.angle_gamma   90.00
#
_symmetry.space_group_name_H-M   'P 1'
#
loop_
_entity.id
_entity.type
_entity.pdbx_description
1 polymer ?
#
loop_
_entity_poly.entity_id
_entity_poly.type
_entity_poly.pdbx_seq_one_letter_code
_entity_poly.pdbx_strand_id
1 'polypeptide(L)'
;MPHIHYLPDDRAIKVDDDDIILEASLRGGIPHTHICGGSARCSTCRVLIVEGLEFCSPRTWPEAELAQKLRLDPEIRLACQTQIAGGDVILRRLAIDSEDLESFNDQMAGKSISPPVGQEKKIAILFADIRGFTPFAESLLPYDVIYVLNRYFQKMGYAINRNGGMINNYMGDGFMALFGLENSETAAQQAVRAGVEMLEELEKLNPYFENLYHHRLRIGIGIHYGLVVVGNLGATKSQTVTAIGDAVNLASRIESANKQVGTNFLISEETYAEVKKLAIVNRRVSVQIPGKSGEYPLYEVVGMPPLPIEIEEIGRFKKKSIFQALLKRWMGLFAGVRNWIRKIFS
;
A
#
# COMPACT_ATOMS: atom_id res chain seq x y z
N MET A 1 31.16 -14.52 32.56
CA MET A 1 30.74 -13.93 31.28
C MET A 1 30.26 -15.06 30.42
N PRO A 2 28.95 -15.13 30.17
CA PRO A 2 28.34 -16.19 29.38
C PRO A 2 28.82 -16.18 27.92
N HIS A 3 28.60 -17.30 27.23
CA HIS A 3 28.84 -17.46 25.82
C HIS A 3 27.56 -17.81 25.08
N ILE A 4 27.42 -17.30 23.86
CA ILE A 4 26.43 -17.78 22.90
C ILE A 4 27.15 -18.65 21.88
N HIS A 5 26.73 -19.91 21.77
CA HIS A 5 27.19 -20.86 20.76
C HIS A 5 26.21 -20.89 19.57
N TYR A 6 26.71 -20.59 18.38
CA TYR A 6 25.93 -20.45 17.15
C TYR A 6 26.07 -21.67 16.26
N LEU A 7 24.98 -22.40 16.04
CA LEU A 7 24.85 -23.44 15.04
C LEU A 7 24.24 -22.87 13.74
N PRO A 8 24.65 -23.37 12.54
CA PRO A 8 25.58 -24.48 12.30
C PRO A 8 27.07 -24.06 12.22
N ASP A 9 27.41 -22.78 12.37
CA ASP A 9 28.78 -22.27 12.20
C ASP A 9 29.79 -22.83 13.21
N ASP A 10 29.31 -23.41 14.31
CA ASP A 10 30.11 -23.93 15.43
C ASP A 10 31.05 -22.86 16.01
N ARG A 11 30.52 -21.65 16.17
CA ARG A 11 31.25 -20.49 16.72
C ARG A 11 30.66 -20.04 18.05
N ALA A 12 31.51 -19.70 19.00
CA ALA A 12 31.11 -19.13 20.28
C ALA A 12 31.50 -17.66 20.37
N ILE A 13 30.60 -16.83 20.90
CA ILE A 13 30.87 -15.41 21.20
C ILE A 13 30.66 -15.20 22.69
N LYS A 14 31.61 -14.51 23.31
CA LYS A 14 31.51 -14.05 24.70
C LYS A 14 30.55 -12.86 24.78
N VAL A 15 29.61 -12.91 25.72
CA VAL A 15 28.59 -11.88 25.92
C VAL A 15 28.56 -11.41 27.37
N ASP A 16 28.05 -10.20 27.56
CA ASP A 16 27.71 -9.65 28.86
C ASP A 16 26.28 -10.03 29.24
N ASP A 17 25.94 -9.90 30.51
CA ASP A 17 24.55 -9.97 30.93
C ASP A 17 23.77 -8.82 30.27
N ASP A 18 22.52 -9.07 29.88
CA ASP A 18 21.61 -8.18 29.16
C ASP A 18 21.92 -7.95 27.67
N ASP A 19 22.99 -8.55 27.13
CA ASP A 19 23.27 -8.53 25.68
C ASP A 19 22.09 -9.13 24.90
N ILE A 20 21.67 -8.43 23.84
CA ILE A 20 20.66 -8.92 22.89
C ILE A 20 21.34 -9.87 21.90
N ILE A 21 20.75 -11.06 21.67
CA ILE A 21 21.34 -12.10 20.82
C ILE A 21 21.72 -11.56 19.43
N LEU A 22 20.86 -10.76 18.78
CA LEU A 22 21.15 -10.19 17.46
C LEU A 22 22.37 -9.27 17.49
N GLU A 23 22.45 -8.37 18.48
CA GLU A 23 23.56 -7.42 18.59
C GLU A 23 24.88 -8.15 18.86
N ALA A 24 24.85 -9.15 19.76
CA ALA A 24 25.99 -10.02 20.01
C ALA A 24 26.44 -10.77 18.75
N SER A 25 25.48 -11.30 17.96
CA SER A 25 25.75 -11.97 16.68
C SER A 25 26.52 -11.05 15.73
N LEU A 26 25.98 -9.85 15.49
CA LEU A 26 26.54 -8.88 14.56
C LEU A 26 27.92 -8.39 15.03
N ARG A 27 28.07 -8.10 16.34
CA ARG A 27 29.33 -7.67 16.95
C ARG A 27 30.43 -8.73 16.81
N GLY A 28 30.09 -10.02 16.90
CA GLY A 28 31.04 -11.11 16.70
C GLY A 28 31.19 -11.59 15.25
N GLY A 29 30.61 -10.87 14.28
CA GLY A 29 30.71 -11.21 12.86
C GLY A 29 30.05 -12.54 12.51
N ILE A 30 28.94 -12.86 13.17
CA ILE A 30 28.05 -13.97 12.82
C ILE A 30 26.95 -13.40 11.92
N PRO A 31 26.85 -13.84 10.65
CA PRO A 31 25.79 -13.41 9.76
C PRO A 31 24.42 -13.69 10.37
N HIS A 32 23.54 -12.71 10.48
CA HIS A 32 22.25 -12.94 11.12
C HIS A 32 21.19 -12.14 10.37
N THR A 33 20.24 -12.82 9.75
CA THR A 33 19.21 -12.18 8.93
C THR A 33 18.24 -11.37 9.81
N HIS A 34 18.02 -10.09 9.47
CA HIS A 34 17.16 -9.18 10.25
C HIS A 34 16.55 -8.06 9.38
N ILE A 35 15.63 -8.43 8.49
CA ILE A 35 15.11 -7.56 7.42
C ILE A 35 14.50 -6.23 7.90
N CYS A 36 13.97 -6.19 9.13
CA CYS A 36 13.38 -5.01 9.74
C CYS A 36 14.34 -4.17 10.61
N GLY A 37 15.64 -4.49 10.61
CA GLY A 37 16.62 -3.80 11.45
C GLY A 37 16.52 -4.14 12.94
N GLY A 38 15.92 -5.28 13.31
CA GLY A 38 15.83 -5.72 14.71
C GLY A 38 14.64 -5.17 15.51
N SER A 39 13.68 -4.53 14.84
CA SER A 39 12.53 -3.88 15.47
C SER A 39 11.32 -4.80 15.75
N ALA A 40 11.49 -6.12 15.70
CA ALA A 40 10.41 -7.11 15.81
C ALA A 40 9.24 -6.88 14.84
N ARG A 41 9.53 -6.33 13.64
CA ARG A 41 8.55 -6.22 12.53
C ARG A 41 8.65 -7.36 11.52
N CYS A 42 9.58 -8.28 11.75
CA CYS A 42 9.78 -9.49 10.95
C CYS A 42 10.15 -10.66 11.86
N SER A 43 10.15 -11.86 11.31
CA SER A 43 10.59 -13.09 12.00
C SER A 43 11.86 -13.70 11.38
N THR A 44 12.65 -12.92 10.64
CA THR A 44 13.84 -13.45 9.95
C THR A 44 15.03 -13.65 10.87
N CYS A 45 15.08 -12.99 12.04
CA CYS A 45 16.11 -13.21 13.06
C CYS A 45 15.79 -14.37 14.02
N ARG A 46 14.95 -15.31 13.61
CA ARG A 46 14.53 -16.41 14.48
C ARG A 46 15.70 -17.35 14.76
N VAL A 47 15.81 -17.71 16.03
CA VAL A 47 16.72 -18.73 16.53
C VAL A 47 15.93 -19.80 17.27
N LEU A 48 16.38 -21.04 17.18
CA LEU A 48 15.98 -22.12 18.07
C LEU A 48 17.00 -22.17 19.20
N ILE A 49 16.58 -21.94 20.44
CA ILE A 49 17.40 -22.18 21.62
C ILE A 49 17.44 -23.69 21.85
N VAL A 50 18.62 -24.28 21.69
CA VAL A 50 18.86 -25.71 21.88
C VAL A 50 19.10 -26.02 23.35
N GLU A 51 19.89 -25.17 24.03
CA GLU A 51 20.19 -25.26 25.46
C GLU A 51 20.28 -23.84 26.06
N GLY A 52 19.93 -23.69 27.34
CA GLY A 52 20.02 -22.42 28.07
C GLY A 52 18.83 -21.48 27.89
N LEU A 53 17.62 -22.01 27.65
CA LEU A 53 16.40 -21.20 27.54
C LEU A 53 16.09 -20.45 28.85
N GLU A 54 16.42 -21.03 29.99
CA GLU A 54 16.30 -20.43 31.32
C GLU A 54 17.18 -19.17 31.50
N PHE A 55 18.23 -19.02 30.68
CA PHE A 55 19.09 -17.84 30.64
C PHE A 55 18.63 -16.81 29.62
N CYS A 56 17.51 -17.06 28.92
CA CYS A 56 16.92 -16.10 28.00
C CYS A 56 15.86 -15.26 28.72
N SER A 57 15.79 -13.97 28.41
CA SER A 57 14.75 -13.09 28.91
C SER A 57 13.34 -13.58 28.53
N PRO A 58 12.31 -13.28 29.35
CA PRO A 58 10.92 -13.43 28.93
C PRO A 58 10.66 -12.72 27.60
N ARG A 59 9.67 -13.20 26.84
CA ARG A 59 9.30 -12.56 25.57
C ARG A 59 8.92 -11.11 25.82
N THR A 60 9.51 -10.21 25.04
CA THR A 60 9.00 -8.84 24.95
C THR A 60 7.58 -8.88 24.38
N TRP A 61 6.81 -7.82 24.60
CA TRP A 61 5.45 -7.75 24.04
C TRP A 61 5.42 -7.92 22.50
N PRO A 62 6.29 -7.26 21.71
CA PRO A 62 6.37 -7.50 20.26
C PRO A 62 6.72 -8.95 19.87
N GLU A 63 7.64 -9.57 20.61
CA GLU A 63 8.00 -10.98 20.38
C GLU A 63 6.84 -11.92 20.68
N ALA A 64 6.12 -11.68 21.78
CA ALA A 64 4.97 -12.50 22.17
C ALA A 64 3.84 -12.43 21.13
N GLU A 65 3.56 -11.25 20.58
CA GLU A 65 2.56 -11.07 19.53
C GLU A 65 2.93 -11.85 18.26
N LEU A 66 4.18 -11.74 17.80
CA LEU A 66 4.67 -12.50 16.64
C LEU A 66 4.68 -14.01 16.91
N ALA A 67 5.08 -14.43 18.10
CA ALA A 67 5.11 -15.83 18.49
C ALA A 67 3.70 -16.44 18.50
N GLN A 68 2.70 -15.72 19.00
CA GLN A 68 1.32 -16.16 18.93
C GLN A 68 0.83 -16.27 17.48
N LYS A 69 1.11 -15.24 16.67
CA LYS A 69 0.67 -15.19 15.26
C LYS A 69 1.28 -16.32 14.42
N LEU A 70 2.55 -16.63 14.64
CA LEU A 70 3.29 -17.67 13.91
C LEU A 70 3.25 -19.04 14.61
N ARG A 71 2.60 -19.14 15.77
CA ARG A 71 2.53 -20.34 16.61
C ARG A 71 3.92 -20.91 16.94
N LEU A 72 4.82 -20.04 17.42
CA LEU A 72 6.18 -20.40 17.77
C LEU A 72 6.24 -21.05 19.16
N ASP A 73 6.90 -22.21 19.23
CA ASP A 73 7.26 -22.87 20.48
C ASP A 73 8.15 -21.96 21.36
N PRO A 74 8.15 -22.13 22.70
CA PRO A 74 8.92 -21.28 23.62
C PRO A 74 10.41 -21.17 23.28
N GLU A 75 11.01 -22.23 22.75
CA GLU A 75 12.41 -22.35 22.36
C GLU A 75 12.73 -21.54 21.09
N ILE A 76 11.72 -21.23 20.26
CA ILE A 76 11.91 -20.38 19.09
C ILE A 76 11.74 -18.92 19.53
N ARG A 77 12.86 -18.19 19.44
CA ARG A 77 12.99 -16.82 19.91
C ARG A 77 13.34 -15.87 18.77
N LEU A 78 13.00 -14.60 18.92
CA LEU A 78 13.52 -13.53 18.07
C LEU A 78 14.85 -13.04 18.66
N ALA A 79 15.95 -13.24 17.92
CA ALA A 79 17.27 -12.83 18.39
C ALA A 79 17.34 -11.33 18.68
N CYS A 80 16.56 -10.50 17.99
CA CYS A 80 16.53 -9.05 18.22
C CYS A 80 15.76 -8.62 19.48
N GLN A 81 15.07 -9.54 20.15
CA GLN A 81 14.24 -9.23 21.33
C GLN A 81 14.65 -10.03 22.56
N THR A 82 15.54 -11.01 22.41
CA THR A 82 15.93 -11.91 23.49
C THR A 82 17.26 -11.46 24.07
N GLN A 83 17.27 -11.16 25.36
CA GLN A 83 18.47 -10.86 26.12
C GLN A 83 18.98 -12.12 26.82
N ILE A 84 20.29 -12.21 27.00
CA ILE A 84 20.93 -13.28 27.78
C ILE A 84 21.17 -12.83 29.22
N ALA A 85 20.93 -13.71 30.18
CA ALA A 85 21.13 -13.46 31.60
C ALA A 85 21.74 -14.67 32.30
N GLY A 86 22.99 -14.55 32.75
CA GLY A 86 23.55 -15.41 33.81
C GLY A 86 24.00 -16.81 33.41
N GLY A 87 24.03 -17.19 32.11
CA GLY A 87 24.50 -18.50 31.68
C GLY A 87 24.73 -18.66 30.17
N ASP A 88 25.41 -19.74 29.80
CA ASP A 88 25.74 -20.05 28.41
C ASP A 88 24.48 -20.51 27.64
N VAL A 89 24.38 -20.11 26.37
CA VAL A 89 23.24 -20.45 25.50
C VAL A 89 23.75 -21.09 24.22
N ILE A 90 23.15 -22.21 23.83
CA ILE A 90 23.38 -22.85 22.53
C ILE A 90 22.16 -22.59 21.66
N LEU A 91 22.36 -21.99 20.50
CA LEU A 91 21.28 -21.67 19.57
C LEU A 91 21.58 -22.10 18.14
N ARG A 92 20.51 -22.39 17.39
CA ARG A 92 20.56 -22.61 15.95
C ARG A 92 19.81 -21.47 15.26
N ARG A 93 20.49 -20.76 14.38
CA ARG A 93 19.85 -19.79 13.48
C ARG A 93 18.97 -20.54 12.47
N LEU A 94 17.72 -20.12 12.33
CA LEU A 94 16.72 -20.83 11.50
C LEU A 94 16.61 -20.32 10.06
N ALA A 95 17.09 -19.10 9.79
CA ALA A 95 17.12 -18.49 8.45
C ALA A 95 18.58 -18.33 8.01
N ILE A 96 19.16 -19.43 7.52
CA ILE A 96 20.48 -19.47 6.89
C ILE A 96 20.40 -20.44 5.72
N ASP A 97 20.34 -19.90 4.53
CA ASP A 97 20.81 -20.60 3.33
C ASP A 97 21.92 -19.80 2.65
N SER A 98 22.43 -20.33 1.53
CA SER A 98 23.48 -19.67 0.75
C SER A 98 23.05 -18.30 0.21
N GLU A 99 21.76 -18.11 -0.08
CA GLU A 99 21.23 -16.85 -0.63
C GLU A 99 21.13 -15.77 0.46
N ASP A 100 20.74 -16.15 1.69
CA ASP A 100 20.73 -15.29 2.86
C ASP A 100 22.16 -14.79 3.20
N LEU A 101 23.16 -15.68 3.10
CA LEU A 101 24.56 -15.35 3.34
C LEU A 101 25.14 -14.40 2.29
N GLU A 102 24.82 -14.62 1.01
CA GLU A 102 25.20 -13.70 -0.08
C GLU A 102 24.55 -12.32 0.10
N SER A 103 23.26 -12.28 0.44
CA SER A 103 22.52 -11.04 0.68
C SER A 103 23.08 -10.25 1.86
N PHE A 104 23.49 -10.92 2.94
CA PHE A 104 24.15 -10.29 4.09
C PHE A 104 25.50 -9.67 3.70
N ASN A 105 26.31 -10.40 2.93
CA ASN A 105 27.62 -9.92 2.48
C ASN A 105 27.50 -8.70 1.55
N ASP A 106 26.51 -8.66 0.66
CA ASP A 106 26.27 -7.51 -0.21
C ASP A 106 25.82 -6.25 0.56
N GLN A 107 25.03 -6.43 1.62
CA GLN A 107 24.66 -5.35 2.53
C GLN A 107 25.87 -4.82 3.31
N MET A 108 26.70 -5.70 3.87
CA MET A 108 27.91 -5.34 4.62
C MET A 108 29.00 -4.70 3.74
N ALA A 109 29.09 -5.11 2.47
CA ALA A 109 30.04 -4.55 1.52
C ALA A 109 29.61 -3.19 0.93
N GLY A 110 28.46 -2.65 1.34
CA GLY A 110 27.92 -1.40 0.80
C GLY A 110 27.62 -1.46 -0.71
N LYS A 111 27.49 -2.67 -1.28
CA LYS A 111 27.23 -2.89 -2.71
C LYS A 111 25.76 -2.69 -3.09
N SER A 112 24.88 -2.50 -2.11
CA SER A 112 23.50 -2.10 -2.37
C SER A 112 23.40 -0.60 -2.67
N ILE A 113 23.11 -0.25 -3.92
CA ILE A 113 22.60 1.08 -4.32
C ILE A 113 21.10 1.23 -3.95
N SER A 114 20.46 0.17 -3.43
CA SER A 114 19.03 0.20 -3.08
C SER A 114 18.82 0.50 -1.58
N PRO A 115 17.81 1.33 -1.22
CA PRO A 115 17.41 1.53 0.17
C PRO A 115 17.00 0.19 0.82
N PRO A 116 16.93 0.11 2.18
CA PRO A 116 16.73 -1.12 2.94
C PRO A 116 15.55 -1.96 2.41
N VAL A 117 15.57 -3.24 2.75
CA VAL A 117 14.70 -4.36 2.29
C VAL A 117 13.19 -4.18 2.54
N GLY A 118 12.72 -2.95 2.68
CA GLY A 118 11.38 -2.52 3.01
C GLY A 118 11.43 -1.42 4.07
N GLN A 119 10.79 -0.28 3.82
CA GLN A 119 10.57 0.77 4.82
C GLN A 119 9.09 0.81 5.20
N GLU A 120 8.78 0.77 6.50
CA GLU A 120 7.44 1.05 6.98
C GLU A 120 7.07 2.51 6.68
N LYS A 121 6.02 2.72 5.88
CA LYS A 121 5.52 4.04 5.51
C LYS A 121 4.01 4.06 5.49
N LYS A 122 3.41 5.16 5.96
CA LYS A 122 1.99 5.41 5.80
C LYS A 122 1.76 6.07 4.45
N ILE A 123 1.05 5.41 3.54
CA ILE A 123 0.82 5.88 2.17
C ILE A 123 -0.65 5.71 1.79
N ALA A 124 -1.09 6.38 0.73
CA ALA A 124 -2.41 6.14 0.17
C ALA A 124 -2.30 5.15 -0.99
N ILE A 125 -3.10 4.09 -0.92
CA ILE A 125 -3.19 3.04 -1.94
C ILE A 125 -4.54 3.19 -2.64
N LEU A 126 -4.50 3.27 -3.96
CA LEU A 126 -5.67 3.33 -4.83
C LEU A 126 -5.74 2.05 -5.65
N PHE A 127 -6.89 1.40 -5.64
CA PHE A 127 -7.25 0.35 -6.61
C PHE A 127 -8.37 0.87 -7.50
N ALA A 128 -8.27 0.57 -8.79
CA ALA A 128 -9.35 0.81 -9.74
C ALA A 128 -9.52 -0.37 -10.70
N ASP A 129 -10.77 -0.62 -11.11
CA ASP A 129 -11.16 -1.75 -11.95
C ASP A 129 -12.38 -1.36 -12.81
N ILE A 130 -12.48 -1.89 -14.04
CA ILE A 130 -13.56 -1.57 -14.97
C ILE A 130 -14.78 -2.47 -14.69
N ARG A 131 -15.91 -1.85 -14.39
CA ARG A 131 -17.15 -2.57 -14.06
C ARG A 131 -17.72 -3.29 -15.27
N GLY A 132 -17.75 -4.61 -15.17
CA GLY A 132 -18.32 -5.47 -16.20
C GLY A 132 -17.45 -5.54 -17.45
N PHE A 133 -16.13 -5.41 -17.30
CA PHE A 133 -15.22 -5.46 -18.43
C PHE A 133 -15.12 -6.84 -19.07
N THR A 134 -15.14 -7.92 -18.28
CA THR A 134 -14.98 -9.28 -18.85
C THR A 134 -16.03 -9.60 -19.93
N PRO A 135 -17.35 -9.43 -19.69
CA PRO A 135 -18.34 -9.66 -20.74
C PRO A 135 -18.20 -8.71 -21.94
N PHE A 136 -17.76 -7.47 -21.70
CA PHE A 136 -17.49 -6.50 -22.76
C PHE A 136 -16.29 -6.91 -23.63
N ALA A 137 -15.18 -7.33 -23.01
CA ALA A 137 -13.99 -7.80 -23.69
C ALA A 137 -14.24 -9.09 -24.49
N GLU A 138 -15.08 -10.00 -23.99
CA GLU A 138 -15.48 -11.24 -24.70
C GLU A 138 -16.24 -10.96 -26.01
N SER A 139 -16.86 -9.79 -26.13
CA SER A 139 -17.56 -9.35 -27.36
C SER A 139 -16.65 -8.66 -28.40
N LEU A 140 -15.38 -8.45 -28.08
CA LEU A 140 -14.42 -7.72 -28.90
C LEU A 140 -13.31 -8.64 -29.42
N LEU A 141 -12.68 -8.23 -30.52
CA LEU A 141 -11.44 -8.87 -30.95
C LEU A 141 -10.29 -8.52 -29.98
N PRO A 142 -9.29 -9.40 -29.78
CA PRO A 142 -8.21 -9.14 -28.84
C PRO A 142 -7.45 -7.82 -29.06
N TYR A 143 -7.25 -7.41 -30.31
CA TYR A 143 -6.62 -6.12 -30.62
C TYR A 143 -7.48 -4.91 -30.22
N ASP A 144 -8.80 -5.03 -30.32
CA ASP A 144 -9.73 -3.99 -29.86
C ASP A 144 -9.73 -3.88 -28.34
N VAL A 145 -9.65 -5.02 -27.63
CA VAL A 145 -9.51 -5.06 -26.17
C VAL A 145 -8.24 -4.31 -25.75
N ILE A 146 -7.10 -4.60 -26.39
CA ILE A 146 -5.83 -3.89 -26.12
C ILE A 146 -5.96 -2.39 -26.41
N TYR A 147 -6.61 -2.03 -27.51
CA TYR A 147 -6.83 -0.64 -27.88
C TYR A 147 -7.65 0.12 -26.81
N VAL A 148 -8.76 -0.48 -26.36
CA VAL A 148 -9.60 0.09 -25.30
C VAL A 148 -8.82 0.26 -24.00
N LEU A 149 -8.13 -0.80 -23.55
CA LEU A 149 -7.35 -0.77 -22.31
C LEU A 149 -6.25 0.29 -22.34
N ASN A 150 -5.47 0.37 -23.42
CA ASN A 150 -4.40 1.36 -23.54
C ASN A 150 -4.94 2.80 -23.47
N ARG A 151 -6.07 3.06 -24.13
CA ARG A 151 -6.69 4.40 -24.13
C ARG A 151 -7.28 4.76 -22.77
N TYR A 152 -7.88 3.78 -22.10
CA TYR A 152 -8.34 3.91 -20.71
C TYR A 152 -7.17 4.18 -19.76
N PHE A 153 -6.15 3.33 -19.74
CA PHE A 153 -4.99 3.46 -18.86
C PHE A 153 -4.22 4.76 -19.09
N GLN A 154 -4.13 5.24 -20.34
CA GLN A 154 -3.51 6.54 -20.63
C GLN A 154 -4.25 7.68 -19.91
N LYS A 155 -5.58 7.67 -19.88
CA LYS A 155 -6.39 8.69 -19.20
C LYS A 155 -6.31 8.58 -17.69
N MET A 156 -6.36 7.37 -17.14
CA MET A 156 -6.25 7.17 -15.70
C MET A 156 -4.85 7.51 -15.18
N GLY A 157 -3.80 7.07 -15.90
CA GLY A 157 -2.41 7.38 -15.59
C GLY A 157 -2.12 8.87 -15.63
N TYR A 158 -2.73 9.62 -16.56
CA TYR A 158 -2.62 11.09 -16.56
C TYR A 158 -3.15 11.70 -15.26
N ALA A 159 -4.36 11.30 -14.81
CA ALA A 159 -4.95 11.80 -13.57
C ALA A 159 -4.12 11.42 -12.34
N ILE A 160 -3.58 10.20 -12.28
CA ILE A 160 -2.75 9.72 -11.17
C ILE A 160 -1.43 10.49 -11.10
N ASN A 161 -0.69 10.57 -12.22
CA ASN A 161 0.61 11.22 -12.27
C ASN A 161 0.51 12.72 -11.97
N ARG A 162 -0.53 13.40 -12.48
CA ARG A 162 -0.77 14.83 -12.22
C ARG A 162 -0.98 15.13 -10.74
N ASN A 163 -1.50 14.18 -9.98
CA ASN A 163 -1.76 14.31 -8.56
C ASN A 163 -0.62 13.70 -7.70
N GLY A 164 0.55 13.43 -8.26
CA GLY A 164 1.72 12.93 -7.51
C GLY A 164 1.65 11.45 -7.14
N GLY A 165 0.77 10.69 -7.78
CA GLY A 165 0.73 9.23 -7.67
C GLY A 165 1.56 8.54 -8.74
N MET A 166 1.79 7.25 -8.53
CA MET A 166 2.43 6.37 -9.52
C MET A 166 1.62 5.09 -9.66
N ILE A 167 1.30 4.68 -10.89
CA ILE A 167 0.77 3.33 -11.13
C ILE A 167 1.86 2.32 -10.82
N ASN A 168 1.57 1.42 -9.88
CA ASN A 168 2.49 0.39 -9.45
C ASN A 168 2.38 -0.88 -10.27
N ASN A 169 1.16 -1.35 -10.49
CA ASN A 169 0.92 -2.61 -11.20
C ASN A 169 -0.40 -2.57 -11.96
N TYR A 170 -0.41 -3.15 -13.16
CA TYR A 170 -1.62 -3.42 -13.94
C TYR A 170 -2.08 -4.86 -13.67
N MET A 171 -3.37 -5.05 -13.46
CA MET A 171 -3.97 -6.33 -13.06
C MET A 171 -5.22 -6.59 -13.91
N GLY A 172 -5.01 -7.11 -15.12
CA GLY A 172 -6.10 -7.26 -16.09
C GLY A 172 -6.57 -5.90 -16.59
N ASP A 173 -7.83 -5.57 -16.31
CA ASP A 173 -8.48 -4.30 -16.63
C ASP A 173 -8.41 -3.27 -15.49
N GLY A 174 -7.89 -3.69 -14.33
CA GLY A 174 -7.63 -2.83 -13.20
C GLY A 174 -6.15 -2.47 -13.01
N PHE A 175 -5.89 -1.62 -12.03
CA PHE A 175 -4.54 -1.28 -11.60
C PHE A 175 -4.49 -0.85 -10.13
N MET A 176 -3.28 -0.91 -9.57
CA MET A 176 -2.93 -0.35 -8.27
C MET A 176 -2.04 0.88 -8.46
N ALA A 177 -2.33 1.95 -7.73
CA ALA A 177 -1.51 3.15 -7.67
C ALA A 177 -1.14 3.52 -6.23
N LEU A 178 0.05 4.09 -6.06
CA LEU A 178 0.63 4.48 -4.78
C LEU A 178 0.86 5.99 -4.74
N PHE A 179 0.52 6.61 -3.61
CA PHE A 179 0.69 8.03 -3.38
C PHE A 179 1.46 8.26 -2.07
N GLY A 180 2.38 9.22 -2.08
CA GLY A 180 3.18 9.57 -0.91
C GLY A 180 4.43 8.73 -0.69
N LEU A 181 4.98 8.13 -1.76
CA LEU A 181 6.29 7.45 -1.74
C LEU A 181 7.43 8.40 -1.36
N GLU A 182 7.32 9.68 -1.71
CA GLU A 182 8.24 10.74 -1.27
C GLU A 182 7.65 11.49 -0.06
N ASN A 183 6.47 12.11 -0.20
CA ASN A 183 5.80 12.84 0.87
C ASN A 183 4.44 12.22 1.27
N SER A 184 4.35 11.64 2.46
CA SER A 184 3.12 11.01 2.95
C SER A 184 2.03 11.98 3.42
N GLU A 185 2.38 13.22 3.79
CA GLU A 185 1.44 14.15 4.43
C GLU A 185 0.26 14.54 3.53
N THR A 186 0.49 14.63 2.23
CA THR A 186 -0.53 15.00 1.24
C THR A 186 -1.10 13.79 0.49
N ALA A 187 -0.63 12.58 0.78
CA ALA A 187 -0.93 11.37 0.02
C ALA A 187 -2.43 11.07 -0.07
N ALA A 188 -3.16 11.16 1.04
CA ALA A 188 -4.60 10.90 1.06
C ALA A 188 -5.37 11.93 0.21
N GLN A 189 -5.01 13.22 0.31
CA GLN A 189 -5.64 14.28 -0.48
C GLN A 189 -5.36 14.13 -1.97
N GLN A 190 -4.10 13.83 -2.33
CA GLN A 190 -3.66 13.55 -3.69
C GLN A 190 -4.39 12.36 -4.30
N ALA A 191 -4.47 11.23 -3.58
CA ALA A 191 -5.15 10.04 -4.04
C ALA A 191 -6.66 10.29 -4.27
N VAL A 192 -7.32 10.98 -3.33
CA VAL A 192 -8.75 11.29 -3.47
C VAL A 192 -9.01 12.23 -4.65
N ARG A 193 -8.16 13.23 -4.85
CA ARG A 193 -8.22 14.13 -6.00
C ARG A 193 -8.03 13.38 -7.31
N ALA A 194 -7.05 12.49 -7.38
CA ALA A 194 -6.81 11.62 -8.53
C ALA A 194 -8.05 10.78 -8.85
N GLY A 195 -8.68 10.16 -7.83
CA GLY A 195 -9.90 9.38 -8.02
C GLY A 195 -11.07 10.19 -8.60
N VAL A 196 -11.25 11.44 -8.15
CA VAL A 196 -12.26 12.35 -8.75
C VAL A 196 -11.91 12.70 -10.20
N GLU A 197 -10.65 13.08 -10.48
CA GLU A 197 -10.21 13.42 -11.84
C GLU A 197 -10.28 12.22 -12.80
N MET A 198 -10.04 11.00 -12.31
CA MET A 198 -10.24 9.75 -13.06
C MET A 198 -11.70 9.57 -13.51
N LEU A 199 -12.68 9.80 -12.62
CA LEU A 199 -14.09 9.74 -12.98
C LEU A 199 -14.44 10.82 -14.04
N GLU A 200 -13.90 12.03 -13.90
CA GLU A 200 -14.10 13.10 -14.88
C GLU A 200 -13.48 12.80 -16.25
N GLU A 201 -12.25 12.26 -16.28
CA GLU A 201 -11.59 11.86 -17.53
C GLU A 201 -12.31 10.68 -18.19
N LEU A 202 -12.84 9.73 -17.41
CA LEU A 202 -13.64 8.64 -17.94
C LEU A 202 -14.94 9.15 -18.59
N GLU A 203 -15.63 10.10 -17.97
CA GLU A 203 -16.83 10.70 -18.55
C GLU A 203 -16.54 11.48 -19.84
N LYS A 204 -15.35 12.08 -19.97
CA LYS A 204 -14.90 12.69 -21.24
C LYS A 204 -14.55 11.65 -22.30
N LEU A 205 -14.08 10.47 -21.89
CA LEU A 205 -13.71 9.37 -22.77
C LEU A 205 -14.93 8.55 -23.22
N ASN A 206 -15.97 8.43 -22.40
CA ASN A 206 -17.14 7.59 -22.65
C ASN A 206 -17.88 7.89 -23.98
N PRO A 207 -18.08 9.14 -24.42
CA PRO A 207 -18.68 9.42 -25.73
C PRO A 207 -17.93 8.77 -26.90
N TYR A 208 -16.60 8.62 -26.78
CA TYR A 208 -15.80 7.96 -27.80
C TYR A 208 -16.08 6.45 -27.86
N PHE A 209 -16.14 5.78 -26.70
CA PHE A 209 -16.45 4.35 -26.64
C PHE A 209 -17.91 4.03 -26.95
N GLU A 210 -18.83 4.93 -26.58
CA GLU A 210 -20.25 4.79 -26.90
C GLU A 210 -20.50 4.86 -28.40
N ASN A 211 -19.79 5.74 -29.12
CA ASN A 211 -19.88 5.82 -30.57
C ASN A 211 -19.25 4.62 -31.29
N LEU A 212 -18.15 4.07 -30.76
CA LEU A 212 -17.39 3.01 -31.43
C LEU A 212 -17.89 1.60 -31.09
N TYR A 213 -18.31 1.39 -29.85
CA TYR A 213 -18.65 0.06 -29.32
C TYR A 213 -20.04 -0.01 -28.69
N HIS A 214 -20.85 1.06 -28.77
CA HIS A 214 -22.16 1.15 -28.12
C HIS A 214 -22.12 0.85 -26.62
N HIS A 215 -20.99 1.14 -25.99
CA HIS A 215 -20.74 0.81 -24.59
C HIS A 215 -20.09 1.98 -23.86
N ARG A 216 -20.58 2.25 -22.64
CA ARG A 216 -19.98 3.23 -21.73
C ARG A 216 -19.27 2.48 -20.62
N LEU A 217 -18.00 2.81 -20.42
CA LEU A 217 -17.21 2.25 -19.33
C LEU A 217 -17.64 2.89 -18.00
N ARG A 218 -17.60 2.08 -16.95
CA ARG A 218 -17.71 2.51 -15.55
C ARG A 218 -16.55 1.91 -14.79
N ILE A 219 -16.11 2.57 -13.73
CA ILE A 219 -15.02 2.10 -12.88
C ILE A 219 -15.44 2.07 -11.42
N GLY A 220 -14.89 1.12 -10.68
CA GLY A 220 -14.84 1.18 -9.24
C GLY A 220 -13.49 1.70 -8.79
N ILE A 221 -13.46 2.58 -7.80
CA ILE A 221 -12.25 3.12 -7.18
C ILE A 221 -12.35 2.87 -5.68
N GLY A 222 -11.30 2.28 -5.10
CA GLY A 222 -11.14 2.11 -3.66
C GLY A 222 -9.85 2.74 -3.18
N ILE A 223 -9.92 3.57 -2.13
CA ILE A 223 -8.73 4.18 -1.52
C ILE A 223 -8.68 3.89 -0.03
N HIS A 224 -7.49 3.51 0.42
CA HIS A 224 -7.15 3.43 1.84
C HIS A 224 -5.82 4.14 2.13
N TYR A 225 -5.76 4.84 3.26
CA TYR A 225 -4.56 5.51 3.75
C TYR A 225 -4.06 4.79 5.01
N GLY A 226 -3.00 4.00 4.86
CA GLY A 226 -2.59 3.02 5.87
C GLY A 226 -1.10 2.72 5.86
N LEU A 227 -0.64 2.04 6.91
CA LEU A 227 0.74 1.63 7.07
C LEU A 227 1.03 0.41 6.18
N VAL A 228 2.11 0.48 5.42
CA VAL A 228 2.63 -0.59 4.57
C VAL A 228 4.15 -0.66 4.69
N VAL A 229 4.73 -1.75 4.19
CA VAL A 229 6.15 -1.84 3.92
C VAL A 229 6.37 -1.53 2.44
N VAL A 230 7.11 -0.48 2.14
CA VAL A 230 7.50 -0.10 0.76
C VAL A 230 8.91 -0.61 0.50
N GLY A 231 9.12 -1.40 -0.54
CA GLY A 231 10.44 -1.91 -0.88
C GLY A 231 10.56 -2.36 -2.33
N ASN A 232 11.79 -2.63 -2.75
CA ASN A 232 12.07 -3.22 -4.06
C ASN A 232 11.79 -4.72 -4.00
N LEU A 233 10.82 -5.19 -4.80
CA LEU A 233 10.49 -6.60 -4.93
C LEU A 233 10.79 -7.07 -6.36
N GLY A 234 11.37 -8.26 -6.50
CA GLY A 234 11.68 -8.88 -7.79
C GLY A 234 13.12 -9.38 -7.89
N ALA A 235 13.41 -10.17 -8.94
CA ALA A 235 14.76 -10.66 -9.21
C ALA A 235 15.73 -9.51 -9.51
N THR A 236 17.03 -9.72 -9.32
CA THR A 236 18.11 -8.70 -9.38
C THR A 236 18.08 -7.79 -10.61
N LYS A 237 17.53 -8.25 -11.75
CA LYS A 237 17.43 -7.50 -13.01
C LYS A 237 16.04 -6.88 -13.30
N SER A 238 15.06 -7.10 -12.43
CA SER A 238 13.66 -6.65 -12.61
C SER A 238 13.02 -6.33 -11.25
N GLN A 239 13.64 -5.40 -10.51
CA GLN A 239 13.08 -4.91 -9.26
C GLN A 239 12.09 -3.78 -9.51
N THR A 240 10.95 -3.83 -8.83
CA THR A 240 9.95 -2.76 -8.82
C THR A 240 9.69 -2.34 -7.39
N VAL A 241 9.71 -1.03 -7.12
CA VAL A 241 9.23 -0.48 -5.84
C VAL A 241 7.77 -0.86 -5.71
N THR A 242 7.38 -1.55 -4.64
CA THR A 242 5.97 -1.89 -4.38
C THR A 242 5.66 -1.76 -2.89
N ALA A 243 4.38 -1.86 -2.54
CA ALA A 243 3.89 -1.80 -1.18
C ALA A 243 3.30 -3.16 -0.78
N ILE A 244 3.62 -3.62 0.42
CA ILE A 244 3.11 -4.86 1.00
C ILE A 244 2.49 -4.55 2.36
N GLY A 245 1.33 -5.15 2.63
CA GLY A 245 0.71 -5.10 3.94
C GLY A 245 -0.81 -5.18 3.88
N ASP A 246 -1.41 -5.30 5.06
CA ASP A 246 -2.87 -5.38 5.23
C ASP A 246 -3.60 -4.17 4.62
N ALA A 247 -2.98 -2.99 4.63
CA ALA A 247 -3.54 -1.78 4.04
C ALA A 247 -3.74 -1.89 2.51
N VAL A 248 -2.85 -2.59 1.80
CA VAL A 248 -2.99 -2.85 0.35
C VAL A 248 -4.21 -3.73 0.08
N ASN A 249 -4.33 -4.82 0.85
CA ASN A 249 -5.47 -5.73 0.76
C ASN A 249 -6.79 -5.03 1.09
N LEU A 250 -6.79 -4.15 2.10
CA LEU A 250 -7.97 -3.37 2.46
C LEU A 250 -8.38 -2.43 1.32
N ALA A 251 -7.45 -1.71 0.69
CA ALA A 251 -7.74 -0.84 -0.45
C ALA A 251 -8.40 -1.61 -1.62
N SER A 252 -7.87 -2.78 -1.96
CA SER A 252 -8.45 -3.67 -2.99
C SER A 252 -9.88 -4.11 -2.63
N ARG A 253 -10.12 -4.48 -1.37
CA ARG A 253 -11.47 -4.88 -0.93
C ARG A 253 -12.46 -3.71 -0.92
N ILE A 254 -12.01 -2.50 -0.62
CA ILE A 254 -12.83 -1.28 -0.72
C ILE A 254 -13.21 -1.00 -2.18
N GLU A 255 -12.27 -1.17 -3.11
CA GLU A 255 -12.59 -1.09 -4.54
C GLU A 255 -13.71 -2.09 -4.85
N SER A 256 -13.56 -3.35 -4.45
CA SER A 256 -14.55 -4.40 -4.77
C SER A 256 -15.92 -4.13 -4.12
N ALA A 257 -15.95 -3.50 -2.94
CA ALA A 257 -17.18 -3.16 -2.23
C ALA A 257 -18.10 -2.21 -3.01
N ASN A 258 -17.57 -1.36 -3.89
CA ASN A 258 -18.36 -0.47 -4.76
C ASN A 258 -19.44 -1.23 -5.55
N LYS A 259 -19.14 -2.47 -6.00
CA LYS A 259 -20.12 -3.33 -6.71
C LYS A 259 -21.30 -3.68 -5.80
N GLN A 260 -21.05 -3.95 -4.53
CA GLN A 260 -22.07 -4.35 -3.57
C GLN A 260 -22.99 -3.19 -3.19
N VAL A 261 -22.43 -1.98 -3.04
CA VAL A 261 -23.18 -0.79 -2.62
C VAL A 261 -23.67 0.09 -3.77
N GLY A 262 -23.31 -0.26 -5.01
CA GLY A 262 -23.73 0.45 -6.22
C GLY A 262 -23.08 1.83 -6.39
N THR A 263 -21.80 1.96 -6.02
CA THR A 263 -21.03 3.21 -6.12
C THR A 263 -19.88 3.08 -7.10
N ASN A 264 -19.24 4.19 -7.46
CA ASN A 264 -18.04 4.20 -8.31
C ASN A 264 -16.76 4.54 -7.53
N PHE A 265 -16.87 5.20 -6.37
CA PHE A 265 -15.71 5.63 -5.61
C PHE A 265 -15.97 5.60 -4.10
N LEU A 266 -15.24 4.72 -3.42
CA LEU A 266 -15.26 4.57 -1.97
C LEU A 266 -13.88 4.84 -1.36
N ILE A 267 -13.90 5.43 -0.17
CA ILE A 267 -12.71 5.62 0.65
C ILE A 267 -12.94 5.05 2.05
N SER A 268 -11.87 4.56 2.68
CA SER A 268 -11.87 4.15 4.09
C SER A 268 -12.13 5.32 5.05
N GLU A 269 -12.49 5.02 6.29
CA GLU A 269 -12.60 6.00 7.37
C GLU A 269 -11.28 6.72 7.64
N GLU A 270 -10.15 6.01 7.58
CA GLU A 270 -8.81 6.60 7.74
C GLU A 270 -8.51 7.61 6.63
N THR A 271 -8.86 7.30 5.38
CA THR A 271 -8.72 8.25 4.27
C THR A 271 -9.66 9.44 4.46
N TYR A 272 -10.93 9.19 4.83
CA TYR A 272 -11.92 10.25 5.05
C TYR A 272 -11.48 11.22 6.15
N ALA A 273 -10.87 10.72 7.23
CA ALA A 273 -10.37 11.56 8.33
C ALA A 273 -9.39 12.64 7.84
N GLU A 274 -8.53 12.31 6.87
CA GLU A 274 -7.54 13.21 6.27
C GLU A 274 -8.17 14.22 5.29
N VAL A 275 -9.27 13.86 4.64
CA VAL A 275 -9.87 14.67 3.56
C VAL A 275 -11.23 15.27 3.89
N LYS A 276 -11.80 15.05 5.08
CA LYS A 276 -13.18 15.45 5.45
C LYS A 276 -13.52 16.93 5.25
N LYS A 277 -12.52 17.81 5.24
CA LYS A 277 -12.71 19.26 4.99
C LYS A 277 -12.79 19.61 3.51
N LEU A 278 -12.36 18.71 2.63
CA LEU A 278 -12.21 18.92 1.19
C LEU A 278 -13.11 17.98 0.38
N ALA A 279 -13.22 16.71 0.76
CA ALA A 279 -14.01 15.74 0.01
C ALA A 279 -15.51 16.00 0.14
N ILE A 280 -16.23 15.94 -0.98
CA ILE A 280 -17.68 15.96 -1.03
C ILE A 280 -18.15 14.51 -0.98
N VAL A 281 -18.80 14.14 0.12
CA VAL A 281 -19.29 12.77 0.36
C VAL A 281 -20.80 12.74 0.20
N ASN A 282 -21.31 11.76 -0.55
CA ASN A 282 -22.74 11.54 -0.73
C ASN A 282 -23.36 10.80 0.46
N ARG A 283 -22.73 9.69 0.87
CA ARG A 283 -23.20 8.86 2.00
C ARG A 283 -22.06 8.06 2.63
N ARG A 284 -22.27 7.69 3.89
CA ARG A 284 -21.49 6.67 4.61
C ARG A 284 -22.20 5.33 4.46
N VAL A 285 -21.47 4.28 4.13
CA VAL A 285 -21.96 2.90 4.03
C VAL A 285 -21.16 2.01 4.97
N SER A 286 -21.83 1.04 5.60
CA SER A 286 -21.17 0.03 6.44
C SER A 286 -21.11 -1.27 5.65
N VAL A 287 -19.92 -1.83 5.46
CA VAL A 287 -19.75 -3.08 4.69
C VAL A 287 -18.97 -4.12 5.46
N GLN A 288 -19.30 -5.39 5.25
CA GLN A 288 -18.46 -6.48 5.71
C GLN A 288 -17.36 -6.73 4.69
N ILE A 289 -16.11 -6.65 5.14
CA ILE A 289 -14.95 -6.86 4.29
C ILE A 289 -14.53 -8.33 4.42
N PRO A 290 -14.51 -9.11 3.32
CA PRO A 290 -14.13 -10.52 3.39
C PRO A 290 -12.79 -10.72 4.08
N GLY A 291 -12.69 -11.64 5.05
CA GLY A 291 -11.46 -11.89 5.79
C GLY A 291 -11.08 -10.80 6.81
N LYS A 292 -11.99 -9.90 7.17
CA LYS A 292 -11.88 -9.01 8.33
C LYS A 292 -13.13 -9.17 9.20
N SER A 293 -12.96 -9.02 10.51
CA SER A 293 -14.07 -9.10 11.48
C SER A 293 -14.72 -7.73 11.66
N GLY A 294 -16.05 -7.70 11.74
CA GLY A 294 -16.83 -6.47 11.97
C GLY A 294 -17.26 -5.76 10.68
N GLU A 295 -17.97 -4.64 10.87
CA GLU A 295 -18.37 -3.78 9.77
C GLU A 295 -17.40 -2.60 9.63
N TYR A 296 -17.09 -2.27 8.38
CA TYR A 296 -16.16 -1.21 8.04
C TYR A 296 -16.91 -0.03 7.44
N PRO A 297 -16.82 1.17 8.04
CA PRO A 297 -17.41 2.37 7.47
C PRO A 297 -16.61 2.86 6.26
N LEU A 298 -17.28 3.00 5.14
CA LEU A 298 -16.76 3.56 3.90
C LEU A 298 -17.56 4.80 3.50
N TYR A 299 -16.93 5.68 2.73
CA TYR A 299 -17.51 6.97 2.33
C TYR A 299 -17.53 7.07 0.81
N GLU A 300 -18.71 7.31 0.24
CA GLU A 300 -18.89 7.53 -1.19
C GLU A 300 -18.46 8.95 -1.56
N VAL A 301 -17.35 9.07 -2.30
CA VAL A 301 -16.83 10.36 -2.75
C VAL A 301 -17.45 10.71 -4.10
N VAL A 302 -18.01 11.92 -4.20
CA VAL A 302 -18.62 12.44 -5.44
C VAL A 302 -17.93 13.68 -5.97
N GLY A 303 -16.94 14.22 -5.24
CA GLY A 303 -16.16 15.34 -5.73
C GLY A 303 -15.14 15.86 -4.72
N MET A 304 -14.30 16.77 -5.19
CA MET A 304 -13.34 17.52 -4.40
C MET A 304 -13.13 18.90 -5.06
N PRO A 305 -13.04 20.00 -4.29
CA PRO A 305 -12.76 21.32 -4.85
C PRO A 305 -11.46 21.32 -5.66
N PRO A 306 -11.37 22.07 -6.77
CA PRO A 306 -10.13 22.22 -7.51
C PRO A 306 -9.02 22.78 -6.62
N LEU A 307 -7.76 22.50 -6.95
CA LEU A 307 -6.65 23.15 -6.26
C LEU A 307 -6.78 24.67 -6.39
N PRO A 308 -6.42 25.44 -5.34
CA PRO A 308 -6.21 26.87 -5.50
C PRO A 308 -5.25 27.08 -6.66
N ILE A 309 -5.65 27.87 -7.66
CA ILE A 309 -4.77 28.21 -8.77
C ILE A 309 -3.64 29.07 -8.18
N GLU A 310 -2.40 28.58 -8.24
CA GLU A 310 -1.23 29.39 -7.91
C GLU A 310 -1.17 30.56 -8.92
N ILE A 311 -1.15 31.78 -8.40
CA ILE A 311 -1.34 33.01 -9.17
C ILE A 311 -0.17 33.24 -10.18
N GLU A 312 0.92 32.49 -10.10
CA GLU A 312 2.05 32.59 -11.03
C GLU A 312 1.71 32.18 -12.47
N GLU A 313 0.79 31.24 -12.70
CA GLU A 313 0.37 30.87 -14.07
C GLU A 313 -0.60 31.88 -14.71
N ILE A 314 -1.30 32.68 -13.89
CA ILE A 314 -2.23 33.71 -14.37
C ILE A 314 -1.47 34.88 -15.02
N GLY A 315 -0.19 35.08 -14.66
CA GLY A 315 0.69 36.07 -15.27
C GLY A 315 0.93 35.85 -16.77
N ARG A 316 0.76 34.62 -17.28
CA ARG A 316 0.90 34.30 -18.71
C ARG A 316 -0.41 34.30 -19.50
N PHE A 317 -1.57 34.19 -18.86
CA PHE A 317 -2.86 34.11 -19.54
C PHE A 317 -3.75 35.33 -19.24
N LYS A 318 -3.56 36.40 -20.03
CA LYS A 318 -4.53 37.51 -20.10
C LYS A 318 -5.85 37.03 -20.70
N LYS A 319 -6.87 36.80 -19.86
CA LYS A 319 -8.19 37.49 -19.86
C LYS A 319 -9.28 36.63 -19.18
N LYS A 320 -9.97 37.30 -18.24
CA LYS A 320 -11.27 37.15 -17.52
C LYS A 320 -12.36 36.12 -17.95
N SER A 321 -12.15 35.21 -18.89
CA SER A 321 -13.19 34.28 -19.39
C SER A 321 -13.24 32.94 -18.64
N ILE A 322 -12.09 32.40 -18.22
CA ILE A 322 -11.98 31.02 -17.73
C ILE A 322 -12.58 30.83 -16.33
N PHE A 323 -12.42 31.82 -15.44
CA PHE A 323 -12.95 31.73 -14.07
C PHE A 323 -14.48 31.68 -14.05
N GLN A 324 -15.15 32.50 -14.86
CA GLN A 324 -16.61 32.44 -15.00
C GLN A 324 -17.09 31.15 -15.68
N ALA A 325 -16.31 30.60 -16.62
CA ALA A 325 -16.63 29.33 -17.27
C ALA A 325 -16.49 28.13 -16.31
N LEU A 326 -15.44 28.10 -15.49
CA LEU A 326 -15.24 27.07 -14.46
C LEU A 326 -16.30 27.15 -13.36
N LEU A 327 -16.64 28.34 -12.88
CA LEU A 327 -17.73 28.52 -11.91
C LEU A 327 -19.10 28.15 -12.49
N LYS A 328 -19.39 28.53 -13.75
CA LYS A 328 -20.63 28.12 -14.42
C LYS A 328 -20.70 26.61 -14.64
N ARG A 329 -19.58 25.96 -14.97
CA ARG A 329 -19.52 24.51 -15.13
C ARG A 329 -19.73 23.79 -13.79
N TRP A 330 -19.17 24.33 -12.71
CA TRP A 330 -19.38 23.85 -11.35
C TRP A 330 -20.84 23.98 -10.90
N MET A 331 -21.46 25.15 -11.13
CA MET A 331 -22.90 25.34 -10.83
C MET A 331 -23.83 24.53 -11.74
N GLY A 332 -23.46 24.30 -13.01
CA GLY A 332 -24.24 23.53 -13.97
C GLY A 332 -24.28 22.03 -13.66
N LEU A 333 -23.17 21.45 -13.18
CA LEU A 333 -23.10 20.07 -12.72
C LEU A 333 -24.01 19.83 -11.50
N PHE A 334 -24.11 20.80 -10.57
CA PHE A 334 -25.03 20.72 -9.42
C PHE A 334 -26.51 20.89 -9.80
N ALA A 335 -26.84 21.66 -10.85
CA ALA A 335 -28.22 21.79 -11.32
C ALA A 335 -28.76 20.46 -11.89
N GLY A 336 -27.89 19.66 -12.53
CA GLY A 336 -28.21 18.32 -13.02
C GLY A 336 -28.56 17.34 -11.88
N VAL A 337 -27.81 17.39 -10.77
CA VAL A 337 -28.06 16.56 -9.58
C VAL A 337 -29.38 16.93 -8.91
N ARG A 338 -29.74 18.22 -8.84
CA ARG A 338 -31.04 18.65 -8.28
C ARG A 338 -32.25 18.19 -9.11
N ASN A 339 -32.13 18.17 -10.44
CA ASN A 339 -33.18 17.67 -11.32
C ASN A 339 -33.25 16.13 -11.34
N TRP A 340 -32.12 15.44 -11.16
CA TRP A 340 -32.07 13.99 -11.01
C TRP A 340 -32.73 13.52 -9.70
N ILE A 341 -32.45 14.21 -8.59
CA ILE A 341 -33.11 13.96 -7.29
C ILE A 341 -34.63 14.20 -7.38
N ARG A 342 -35.08 15.25 -8.08
CA ARG A 342 -36.52 15.51 -8.26
C ARG A 342 -37.25 14.44 -9.06
N LYS A 343 -36.59 13.78 -10.01
CA LYS A 343 -37.17 12.70 -10.83
C LYS A 343 -37.23 11.35 -10.12
N ILE A 344 -36.50 11.17 -9.02
CA ILE A 344 -36.54 9.94 -8.19
C ILE A 344 -37.64 10.01 -7.13
N PHE A 345 -38.09 11.22 -6.79
CA PHE A 345 -39.14 11.48 -5.79
C PHE A 345 -40.46 11.98 -6.39
N SER A 346 -40.68 11.74 -7.69
CA SER A 346 -41.96 11.90 -8.41
C SER A 346 -42.27 10.62 -9.14
#